data_AF-A0A6J4VVF6-F1
#
_entry.id   AF-A0A6J4VVF6-F1
#
_cell.length_a   1.000
_cell.length_b   1.000
_cell.length_c   1.000
_cell.angle_alpha   90.00
_cell.angle_beta   90.00
_cell.angle_gamma   90.00
#
_symmetry.space_group_name_H-M   'P 1'
#
loop_
_entity.id
_entity.type
_entity.pdbx_description
1 polymer ?
#
loop_
_entity_poly.entity_id
_entity_poly.type
_entity_poly.pdbx_seq_one_letter_code
_entity_poly.pdbx_strand_id
1 'polypeptide(L)'
;GKRGIQAMIIEAAVPELQDEANRILANMPGNGMRVEFRTQRETRKGDTVEALDIVIGDEAGQRDYALYSGGEAFRINFAVRVALSKLLARRAGAKLQTLVIDEGFGTQDARGRDSLVEAIRSIEEDFATILVITHVNELKEAFPTQILVEKSTTGSQITIN
;
A
#
# COMPACT_ATOMS: atom_id res chain seq x y z
N GLY A 1 10.43 30.83 2.19
CA GLY A 1 9.13 30.96 1.47
C GLY A 1 8.41 29.62 1.46
N LYS A 2 7.11 29.58 1.12
CA LYS A 2 6.27 28.35 1.14
C LYS A 2 6.88 27.15 0.39
N ARG A 3 7.73 27.38 -0.62
CA ARG A 3 8.45 26.35 -1.39
C ARG A 3 9.52 25.61 -0.58
N GLY A 4 10.41 26.35 0.10
CA GLY A 4 11.53 25.73 0.82
C GLY A 4 11.14 24.88 2.05
N ILE A 5 10.17 25.32 2.87
CA ILE A 5 9.80 24.57 4.08
C ILE A 5 9.07 23.26 3.72
N GLN A 6 8.16 23.30 2.74
CA GLN A 6 7.46 22.10 2.28
C GLN A 6 8.43 21.11 1.64
N ALA A 7 9.36 21.59 0.80
CA ALA A 7 10.42 20.76 0.23
C ALA A 7 11.28 20.11 1.32
N MET A 8 11.72 20.86 2.34
CA MET A 8 12.50 20.31 3.46
C MET A 8 11.74 19.27 4.28
N ILE A 9 10.43 19.46 4.51
CA ILE A 9 9.59 18.48 5.22
C ILE A 9 9.48 17.19 4.38
N ILE A 10 9.34 17.32 3.07
CA ILE A 10 9.29 16.18 2.14
C ILE A 10 10.63 15.46 2.10
N GLU A 11 11.74 16.18 1.94
CA GLU A 11 13.10 15.62 1.94
C GLU A 11 13.42 14.86 3.23
N ALA A 12 12.94 15.34 4.38
CA ALA A 12 13.10 14.64 5.65
C ALA A 12 12.16 13.41 5.78
N ALA A 13 11.05 13.36 5.07
CA ALA A 13 10.07 12.26 5.12
C ALA A 13 10.31 11.17 4.07
N VAL A 14 10.85 11.55 2.93
CA VAL A 14 10.99 10.70 1.74
C VAL A 14 11.85 9.46 2.00
N PRO A 15 13.06 9.56 2.60
CA PRO A 15 13.88 8.38 2.86
C PRO A 15 13.15 7.36 3.75
N GLU A 16 12.50 7.85 4.79
CA GLU A 16 11.76 7.04 5.75
C GLU A 16 10.52 6.37 5.13
N LEU A 17 9.81 7.09 4.25
CA LEU A 17 8.70 6.54 3.46
C LEU A 17 9.18 5.48 2.47
N GLN A 18 10.29 5.74 1.78
CA GLN A 18 10.89 4.84 0.81
C GLN A 18 11.34 3.53 1.44
N ASP A 19 12.06 3.63 2.56
CA ASP A 19 12.59 2.47 3.27
C ASP A 19 11.45 1.57 3.77
N GLU A 20 10.41 2.18 4.34
CA GLU A 20 9.25 1.44 4.83
C GLU A 20 8.44 0.80 3.69
N ALA A 21 8.23 1.51 2.57
CA ALA A 21 7.55 0.95 1.41
C ALA A 21 8.33 -0.24 0.81
N ASN A 22 9.66 -0.12 0.71
CA ASN A 22 10.51 -1.18 0.20
C ASN A 22 10.60 -2.38 1.16
N ARG A 23 10.57 -2.15 2.48
CA ARG A 23 10.48 -3.24 3.47
C ARG A 23 9.21 -4.06 3.27
N ILE A 24 8.07 -3.39 3.09
CA ILE A 24 6.78 -4.04 2.87
C ILE A 24 6.79 -4.82 1.53
N LEU A 25 7.31 -4.22 0.45
CA LEU A 25 7.42 -4.90 -0.85
C LEU A 25 8.32 -6.14 -0.80
N ALA A 26 9.44 -6.08 -0.07
CA ALA A 26 10.39 -7.18 0.07
C ALA A 26 9.81 -8.39 0.83
N ASN A 27 8.80 -8.16 1.67
CA ASN A 27 8.09 -9.23 2.39
C ASN A 27 7.03 -9.92 1.54
N MET A 28 6.69 -9.39 0.36
CA MET A 28 5.73 -10.02 -0.55
C MET A 28 6.42 -11.09 -1.41
N PRO A 29 5.83 -12.29 -1.58
CA PRO A 29 6.38 -13.35 -2.42
C PRO A 29 6.59 -12.93 -3.89
N GLY A 30 7.61 -13.51 -4.53
CA GLY A 30 7.80 -13.39 -6.00
C GLY A 30 8.22 -11.99 -6.48
N ASN A 31 8.79 -11.16 -5.62
CA ASN A 31 8.93 -9.74 -5.86
C ASN A 31 10.37 -9.20 -5.67
N GLY A 32 10.97 -8.66 -6.73
CA GLY A 32 12.20 -7.85 -6.71
C GLY A 32 11.95 -6.35 -6.90
N MET A 33 10.69 -5.91 -6.91
CA MET A 33 10.29 -4.52 -7.11
C MET A 33 10.70 -3.63 -5.94
N ARG A 34 11.15 -2.44 -6.29
CA ARG A 34 11.53 -1.38 -5.36
C ARG A 34 10.94 -0.06 -5.84
N VAL A 35 10.56 0.77 -4.89
CA VAL A 35 10.12 2.14 -5.11
C VAL A 35 11.27 3.08 -4.72
N GLU A 36 11.51 4.07 -5.56
CA GLU A 36 12.44 5.16 -5.35
C GLU A 36 11.67 6.48 -5.43
N PHE A 37 11.76 7.31 -4.39
CA PHE A 37 11.14 8.62 -4.34
C PHE A 37 12.21 9.68 -4.61
N ARG A 38 12.07 10.42 -5.71
CA ARG A 38 12.99 11.50 -6.10
C ARG A 38 12.34 12.84 -5.78
N THR A 39 13.04 13.73 -5.08
CA THR A 39 12.54 15.08 -4.74
C THR A 39 12.93 16.16 -5.75
N GLN A 40 13.64 15.76 -6.81
CA GLN A 40 14.11 16.63 -7.87
C GLN A 40 13.88 15.97 -9.23
N ARG A 41 13.57 16.79 -10.22
CA ARG A 41 13.42 16.36 -11.61
C ARG A 41 14.13 17.34 -12.54
N GLU A 42 14.84 16.80 -13.51
CA GLU A 42 15.39 17.59 -14.62
C GLU A 42 14.29 17.93 -15.64
N THR A 43 14.20 19.20 -16.01
CA THR A 43 13.33 19.66 -17.09
C THR A 43 13.99 19.42 -18.44
N ARG A 44 13.19 19.47 -19.52
CA ARG A 44 13.71 19.38 -20.92
C ARG A 44 14.74 20.45 -21.27
N LYS A 45 14.87 21.50 -20.47
CA LYS A 45 15.83 22.60 -20.65
C LYS A 45 17.13 22.41 -19.85
N GLY A 46 17.24 21.33 -19.05
CA GLY A 46 18.37 21.07 -18.16
C GLY A 46 18.25 21.72 -16.77
N ASP A 47 17.20 22.51 -16.51
CA ASP A 47 16.97 23.07 -15.19
C ASP A 47 16.46 21.99 -14.23
N THR A 48 16.94 21.97 -12.98
CA THR A 48 16.42 21.11 -11.92
C THR A 48 15.27 21.81 -11.20
N VAL A 49 14.14 21.12 -11.05
CA VAL A 49 12.98 21.62 -10.29
C VAL A 49 12.67 20.70 -9.10
N GLU A 50 12.23 21.30 -8.00
CA GLU A 50 11.67 20.58 -6.84
C GLU A 50 10.37 19.87 -7.29
N ALA A 51 10.37 18.54 -7.25
CA ALA A 51 9.23 17.71 -7.64
C ALA A 51 9.32 16.35 -6.95
N LEU A 52 8.21 15.82 -6.46
CA LEU A 52 8.17 14.44 -5.96
C LEU A 52 7.83 13.50 -7.12
N ASP A 53 8.82 12.75 -7.59
CA ASP A 53 8.68 11.71 -8.59
C ASP A 53 8.80 10.33 -7.94
N ILE A 54 8.04 9.36 -8.44
CA ILE A 54 8.04 7.98 -7.91
C ILE A 54 8.48 7.07 -9.04
N VAL A 55 9.64 6.47 -8.87
CA VAL A 55 10.25 5.56 -9.83
C VAL A 55 10.17 4.16 -9.28
N ILE A 56 9.81 3.21 -10.14
CA ILE A 56 9.69 1.81 -9.75
C ILE A 56 10.64 1.02 -10.64
N GLY A 57 11.42 0.16 -10.01
CA GLY A 57 12.28 -0.77 -10.72
C GLY A 57 12.22 -2.16 -10.13
N ASP A 58 12.68 -3.14 -10.90
CA ASP A 58 12.87 -4.53 -10.51
C ASP A 58 14.27 -5.00 -10.97
N GLU A 59 14.50 -6.32 -10.98
CA GLU A 59 15.77 -6.90 -11.44
C GLU A 59 16.10 -6.60 -12.92
N ALA A 60 15.09 -6.28 -13.74
CA ALA A 60 15.27 -5.88 -15.13
C ALA A 60 15.52 -4.37 -15.30
N GLY A 61 15.46 -3.59 -14.22
CA GLY A 61 15.72 -2.17 -14.19
C GLY A 61 14.47 -1.31 -13.97
N GLN A 62 14.57 -0.02 -14.29
CA GLN A 62 13.47 0.93 -14.13
C GLN A 62 12.55 0.89 -15.35
N ARG A 63 11.23 0.84 -15.11
CA ARG A 63 10.21 0.88 -16.16
C ARG A 63 9.06 1.79 -15.75
N ASP A 64 8.36 2.34 -16.75
CA ASP A 64 7.20 3.21 -16.50
C ASP A 64 6.14 2.47 -15.67
N TYR A 65 5.53 3.16 -14.71
CA TYR A 65 4.43 2.63 -13.90
C TYR A 65 3.30 2.03 -14.76
N ALA A 66 3.02 2.62 -15.93
CA ALA A 66 1.99 2.13 -16.84
C ALA A 66 2.28 0.74 -17.44
N LEU A 67 3.53 0.24 -17.35
CA LEU A 67 3.95 -1.06 -17.87
C LEU A 67 3.81 -2.19 -16.84
N TYR A 68 3.50 -1.88 -15.58
CA TYR A 68 3.26 -2.89 -14.56
C TYR A 68 1.87 -3.52 -14.73
N SER A 69 1.78 -4.82 -14.48
CA SER A 69 0.50 -5.53 -14.44
C SER A 69 -0.38 -4.98 -13.31
N GLY A 70 -1.70 -5.23 -13.39
CA GLY A 70 -2.65 -4.78 -12.38
C GLY A 70 -2.29 -5.23 -10.95
N GLY A 71 -1.84 -6.48 -10.78
CA GLY A 71 -1.40 -7.01 -9.49
C GLY A 71 -0.10 -6.39 -8.98
N GLU A 72 0.87 -6.10 -9.85
CA GLU A 72 2.11 -5.41 -9.44
C GLU A 72 1.83 -3.97 -9.02
N ALA A 73 1.08 -3.23 -9.85
CA ALA A 73 0.65 -1.87 -9.54
C ALA A 73 -0.13 -1.83 -8.21
N PHE A 74 -0.97 -2.83 -7.96
CA PHE A 74 -1.68 -2.99 -6.70
C PHE A 74 -0.71 -3.11 -5.50
N ARG A 75 0.25 -4.04 -5.56
CA ARG A 75 1.24 -4.25 -4.48
C ARG A 75 2.06 -2.98 -4.19
N ILE A 76 2.47 -2.27 -5.23
CA ILE A 76 3.19 -0.98 -5.11
C ILE A 76 2.32 0.05 -4.39
N ASN A 77 1.09 0.25 -4.85
CA ASN A 77 0.16 1.20 -4.23
C ASN A 77 -0.13 0.85 -2.77
N PHE A 78 -0.32 -0.44 -2.49
CA PHE A 78 -0.57 -0.93 -1.14
C PHE A 78 0.60 -0.64 -0.21
N ALA A 79 1.82 -1.00 -0.62
CA ALA A 79 3.02 -0.78 0.17
C ALA A 79 3.25 0.70 0.47
N VAL A 80 3.12 1.58 -0.53
CA VAL A 80 3.28 3.03 -0.35
C VAL A 80 2.20 3.60 0.60
N ARG A 81 0.95 3.16 0.48
CA ARG A 81 -0.13 3.60 1.37
C ARG A 81 0.12 3.19 2.82
N VAL A 82 0.48 1.93 3.06
CA VAL A 82 0.75 1.43 4.40
C VAL A 82 1.97 2.12 5.00
N ALA A 83 3.04 2.28 4.22
CA ALA A 83 4.23 3.01 4.64
C ALA A 83 3.93 4.45 5.03
N LEU A 84 3.08 5.15 4.26
CA LEU A 84 2.63 6.50 4.59
C LEU A 84 1.77 6.54 5.85
N SER A 85 0.88 5.57 6.07
CA SER A 85 0.07 5.47 7.29
C SER A 85 0.94 5.26 8.53
N LYS A 86 1.93 4.35 8.47
CA LYS A 86 2.92 4.13 9.55
C LYS A 86 3.77 5.39 9.78
N LEU A 87 4.16 6.02 8.66
CA LEU A 87 4.57 7.41 8.49
C LEU A 87 3.95 8.37 9.51
N LEU A 88 2.69 8.65 9.24
CA LEU A 88 1.91 9.68 9.92
C LEU A 88 1.63 9.29 11.38
N ALA A 89 1.36 8.02 11.66
CA ALA A 89 1.13 7.54 13.02
C ALA A 89 2.34 7.77 13.92
N ARG A 90 3.54 7.37 13.47
CA ARG A 90 4.79 7.56 14.22
C ARG A 90 5.06 9.04 14.49
N ARG A 91 4.89 9.92 13.49
CA ARG A 91 5.06 11.38 13.65
C ARG A 91 4.06 12.00 14.62
N ALA A 92 2.86 11.45 14.72
CA ALA A 92 1.85 11.86 15.70
C ALA A 92 2.11 11.31 17.11
N GLY A 93 3.19 10.53 17.33
CA GLY A 93 3.44 9.83 18.59
C GLY A 93 2.42 8.71 18.87
N ALA A 94 1.68 8.29 17.85
CA ALA A 94 0.66 7.26 17.94
C ALA A 94 1.19 5.91 17.45
N LYS A 95 0.64 4.82 17.99
CA LYS A 95 0.84 3.49 17.44
C LYS A 95 -0.27 3.19 16.45
N LEU A 96 0.09 2.75 15.25
CA LEU A 96 -0.87 2.26 14.29
C LEU A 96 -1.30 0.86 14.72
N GLN A 97 -2.47 0.73 15.32
CA GLN A 97 -2.94 -0.54 15.89
C GLN A 97 -3.89 -1.28 14.96
N THR A 98 -4.72 -0.55 14.22
CA THR A 98 -5.79 -1.14 13.41
C THR A 98 -5.72 -0.64 11.97
N LEU A 99 -5.77 -1.57 11.03
CA LEU A 99 -5.96 -1.29 9.61
C LEU A 99 -7.35 -1.80 9.21
N VAL A 100 -8.15 -0.93 8.59
CA VAL A 100 -9.42 -1.33 7.97
C VAL A 100 -9.27 -1.19 6.47
N ILE A 101 -9.63 -2.26 5.76
CA ILE A 101 -9.52 -2.35 4.32
C ILE A 101 -10.90 -2.66 3.76
N ASP A 102 -11.49 -1.72 3.02
CA ASP A 102 -12.89 -1.80 2.59
C ASP A 102 -13.02 -1.86 1.06
N GLU A 103 -13.73 -2.88 0.56
CA GLU A 103 -14.26 -3.17 -0.79
C GLU A 103 -13.49 -2.64 -2.04
N GLY A 104 -12.24 -2.23 -1.90
CA GLY A 104 -11.43 -1.66 -2.98
C GLY A 104 -10.91 -2.68 -3.98
N PHE A 105 -11.35 -3.94 -3.88
CA PHE A 105 -10.71 -5.09 -4.55
C PHE A 105 -11.67 -5.89 -5.44
N GLY A 106 -12.97 -5.55 -5.46
CA GLY A 106 -13.97 -6.27 -6.28
C GLY A 106 -13.72 -6.15 -7.80
N THR A 107 -12.87 -5.22 -8.24
CA THR A 107 -12.46 -5.05 -9.64
C THR A 107 -11.19 -5.83 -10.01
N GLN A 108 -10.54 -6.49 -9.06
CA GLN A 108 -9.32 -7.26 -9.32
C GLN A 108 -9.65 -8.66 -9.87
N ASP A 109 -8.83 -9.13 -10.80
CA ASP A 109 -8.88 -10.50 -11.29
C ASP A 109 -8.44 -11.49 -10.19
N ALA A 110 -8.48 -12.79 -10.47
CA ALA A 110 -8.06 -13.81 -9.50
C ALA A 110 -6.62 -13.57 -9.00
N ARG A 111 -5.71 -13.15 -9.90
CA ARG A 111 -4.31 -12.89 -9.55
C ARG A 111 -4.14 -11.67 -8.66
N GLY A 112 -4.92 -10.61 -8.88
CA GLY A 112 -4.93 -9.43 -8.03
C GLY A 112 -5.47 -9.73 -6.63
N ARG A 113 -6.41 -10.67 -6.50
CA ARG A 113 -6.92 -11.16 -5.20
C ARG A 113 -5.86 -11.95 -4.43
N ASP A 114 -5.14 -12.84 -5.08
CA ASP A 114 -4.00 -13.55 -4.45
C ASP A 114 -2.93 -12.56 -3.99
N SER A 115 -2.59 -11.60 -4.85
CA SER A 115 -1.64 -10.52 -4.54
C SER A 115 -2.06 -9.68 -3.33
N LEU A 116 -3.36 -9.48 -3.13
CA LEU A 116 -3.89 -8.77 -1.96
C LEU A 116 -3.71 -9.58 -0.68
N VAL A 117 -4.03 -10.88 -0.70
CA VAL A 117 -3.84 -11.76 0.45
C VAL A 117 -2.37 -11.79 0.86
N GLU A 118 -1.48 -11.93 -0.11
CA GLU A 118 -0.03 -11.85 0.12
C GLU A 118 0.39 -10.51 0.71
N ALA A 119 -0.11 -9.41 0.16
CA ALA A 119 0.20 -8.08 0.66
C ALA A 119 -0.30 -7.85 2.10
N ILE A 120 -1.49 -8.31 2.45
CA ILE A 120 -2.02 -8.24 3.82
C ILE A 120 -1.17 -9.08 4.77
N ARG A 121 -0.82 -10.30 4.40
CA ARG A 121 0.05 -11.18 5.20
C ARG A 121 1.43 -10.56 5.43
N SER A 122 1.97 -9.84 4.44
CA SER A 122 3.29 -9.19 4.54
C SER A 122 3.38 -8.10 5.62
N ILE A 123 2.23 -7.60 6.09
CA ILE A 123 2.12 -6.55 7.10
C ILE A 123 1.38 -7.02 8.36
N GLU A 124 1.00 -8.29 8.46
CA GLU A 124 0.17 -8.80 9.57
C GLU A 124 0.78 -8.49 10.94
N GLU A 125 2.09 -8.67 11.08
CA GLU A 125 2.82 -8.41 12.32
C GLU A 125 2.96 -6.91 12.66
N ASP A 126 2.70 -6.02 11.69
CA ASP A 126 2.81 -4.57 11.91
C ASP A 126 1.57 -3.98 12.61
N PHE A 127 0.47 -4.73 12.69
CA PHE A 127 -0.82 -4.27 13.20
C PHE A 127 -1.34 -5.20 14.29
N ALA A 128 -2.01 -4.65 15.29
CA ALA A 128 -2.71 -5.45 16.29
C ALA A 128 -3.99 -6.09 15.70
N THR A 129 -4.59 -5.45 14.70
CA THR A 129 -5.79 -5.96 14.02
C THR A 129 -5.85 -5.44 12.59
N ILE A 130 -6.08 -6.34 11.63
CA ILE A 130 -6.42 -5.98 10.25
C ILE A 130 -7.85 -6.47 9.99
N LEU A 131 -8.75 -5.56 9.64
CA LEU A 131 -10.13 -5.86 9.27
C LEU A 131 -10.28 -5.70 7.76
N VAL A 132 -10.65 -6.79 7.08
CA VAL A 132 -10.90 -6.79 5.63
C VAL A 132 -12.40 -6.92 5.40
N ILE A 133 -12.99 -5.96 4.69
CA ILE A 133 -14.40 -5.95 4.31
C ILE A 133 -14.49 -6.25 2.82
N THR A 134 -15.19 -7.34 2.48
CA THR A 134 -15.30 -7.82 1.10
C THR A 134 -16.54 -8.68 0.89
N HIS A 135 -17.21 -8.51 -0.25
CA HIS A 135 -18.23 -9.43 -0.74
C HIS A 135 -17.65 -10.65 -1.47
N VAL A 136 -16.36 -10.64 -1.85
CA VAL A 136 -15.68 -11.69 -2.62
C VAL A 136 -15.43 -12.92 -1.75
N ASN A 137 -15.92 -14.10 -2.16
CA ASN A 137 -15.85 -15.31 -1.35
C ASN A 137 -14.43 -15.86 -1.21
N GLU A 138 -13.63 -15.83 -2.28
CA GLU A 138 -12.26 -16.34 -2.28
C GLU A 138 -11.35 -15.57 -1.32
N LEU A 139 -11.61 -14.28 -1.11
CA LEU A 139 -10.90 -13.48 -0.10
C LEU A 139 -11.32 -13.85 1.32
N LYS A 140 -12.59 -14.23 1.55
CA LYS A 140 -13.05 -14.65 2.89
C LYS A 140 -12.34 -15.93 3.32
N GLU A 141 -12.23 -16.90 2.41
CA GLU A 141 -11.59 -18.19 2.67
C GLU A 141 -10.08 -18.10 2.97
N ALA A 142 -9.44 -16.98 2.60
CA ALA A 142 -8.02 -16.75 2.85
C ALA A 142 -7.68 -16.39 4.32
N PHE A 143 -8.69 -16.03 5.13
CA PHE A 143 -8.52 -15.58 6.51
C PHE A 143 -9.28 -16.49 7.49
N PRO A 144 -8.70 -16.75 8.67
CA PRO A 144 -9.22 -17.76 9.60
C PRO A 144 -10.47 -17.33 10.36
N THR A 145 -10.67 -16.02 10.59
CA THR A 145 -11.81 -15.48 11.34
C THR A 145 -12.69 -14.66 10.42
N GLN A 146 -13.98 -14.95 10.41
CA GLN A 146 -14.92 -14.33 9.50
C GLN A 146 -16.12 -13.77 10.26
N ILE A 147 -16.47 -12.52 9.94
CA ILE A 147 -17.72 -11.89 10.38
C ILE A 147 -18.65 -11.88 9.17
N LEU A 148 -19.57 -12.85 9.12
CA LEU A 148 -20.60 -12.90 8.08
C LEU A 148 -21.72 -11.92 8.42
N VAL A 149 -22.05 -11.05 7.47
CA VAL A 149 -23.16 -10.12 7.57
C VAL A 149 -24.21 -10.49 6.53
N GLU A 150 -25.39 -10.90 6.99
CA GLU A 150 -26.50 -11.35 6.14
C GLU A 150 -27.70 -10.41 6.27
N LYS A 151 -28.29 -10.02 5.13
CA LYS A 151 -29.48 -9.18 5.12
C LYS A 151 -30.74 -10.03 5.36
N SER A 152 -31.57 -9.63 6.32
CA SER A 152 -32.86 -10.25 6.63
C SER A 152 -34.01 -9.25 6.48
N THR A 153 -35.26 -9.72 6.63
CA THR A 153 -36.47 -8.87 6.53
C THR A 153 -36.60 -7.85 7.66
N THR A 154 -35.91 -8.05 8.79
CA THR A 154 -35.96 -7.16 9.96
C THR A 154 -34.68 -6.33 10.17
N GLY A 155 -33.68 -6.47 9.28
CA GLY A 155 -32.38 -5.82 9.39
C GLY A 155 -31.24 -6.76 9.01
N SER A 156 -29.99 -6.39 9.29
CA SER A 156 -28.83 -7.28 9.09
C SER A 156 -28.57 -8.13 10.33
N GLN A 157 -28.19 -9.39 10.11
CA GLN A 157 -27.75 -10.34 11.13
C GLN A 157 -26.26 -10.62 10.97
N ILE A 158 -25.59 -10.96 12.07
CA ILE A 158 -24.14 -11.21 12.11
C ILE A 158 -23.88 -12.61 12.67
N THR A 159 -23.01 -13.36 12.01
CA THR A 159 -22.49 -14.65 12.46
C THR A 159 -20.96 -14.60 12.46
N ILE A 160 -20.32 -15.14 13.50
CA ILE A 160 -18.85 -15.21 13.61
C ILE A 160 -18.43 -16.66 13.43
N ASN A 161 -17.58 -16.90 12.43
CA ASN A 161 -16.98 -18.20 12.11
C ASN A 161 -15.47 -18.18 12.33
#